data_AF-A0A522F8G3-F1
#
_entry.id   AF-A0A522F8G3-F1
#
_cell.length_a   1.000
_cell.length_b   1.000
_cell.length_c   1.000
_cell.angle_alpha   90.00
_cell.angle_beta   90.00
_cell.angle_gamma   90.00
#
_symmetry.space_group_name_H-M   'P 1'
#
loop_
_entity.id
_entity.type
_entity.pdbx_description
1 polymer ?
#
loop_
_entity_poly.entity_id
_entity_poly.type
_entity_poly.pdbx_seq_one_letter_code
_entity_poly.pdbx_strand_id
1 'polypeptide(L)'
;MRTLSKLLQTLRPDLFQVIKTVHEQNKPGVLYGFVSEKGWRHKSVGTTIEHIIDPAKYEQLQRKAKTNLSAWQKSSKEFPQVVSVTAQDWGDVTLEATKTYGLPYTVLNMANASFPGGAVLEGGAAQEENVWHRSTCILSLLDEGVSFNRDSMSFEYNEGMTARISALEQMTDEELRDLRRLRGQNIPKAYIVFLNENVQICFRGPEDLYINEGNDKSGPLLLAASDTSFPMLADEDIFPFFEMRAAAPDLSDNQLNLLDKAVIKTYEEDLRRRIAAQLDTLILAKRPNAILGAWGCGAFKNSPDTVARIYREEIEQRASCFQHLIFPILSTDYRGNNVSIFKKYLDGVKLGDKANTLTAEVGGSNNVPGEANPNSFFSGSQNPSSSTIEEDAKNKPKNEMK
;
A
#
# COMPACT_ATOMS: atom_id res chain seq x y z
N MET A 1 5.68 28.39 7.81
CA MET A 1 5.27 27.06 7.29
C MET A 1 6.49 26.16 7.16
N ARG A 2 6.67 25.21 8.08
CA ARG A 2 7.66 24.13 7.91
C ARG A 2 6.97 23.04 7.09
N THR A 3 7.54 22.63 5.97
CA THR A 3 7.10 21.44 5.21
C THR A 3 7.03 20.23 6.13
N LEU A 4 6.10 19.29 5.90
CA LEU A 4 6.00 18.03 6.67
C LEU A 4 7.36 17.32 6.79
N SER A 5 8.20 17.36 5.74
CA SER A 5 9.56 16.82 5.80
C SER A 5 10.50 17.61 6.73
N LYS A 6 10.56 18.95 6.65
CA LYS A 6 11.25 19.77 7.68
C LYS A 6 10.72 19.51 9.08
N LEU A 7 9.41 19.31 9.26
CA LEU A 7 8.81 19.02 10.56
C LEU A 7 9.23 17.61 11.05
N LEU A 8 9.10 16.58 10.21
CA LEU A 8 9.54 15.21 10.49
C LEU A 8 11.05 15.11 10.73
N GLN A 9 11.87 15.85 9.98
CA GLN A 9 13.33 15.90 10.20
C GLN A 9 13.70 16.67 11.47
N THR A 10 12.91 17.67 11.85
CA THR A 10 13.16 18.39 13.12
C THR A 10 12.68 17.56 14.32
N LEU A 11 11.60 16.78 14.16
CA LEU A 11 10.97 16.01 15.24
C LEU A 11 11.53 14.58 15.37
N ARG A 12 12.02 13.98 14.28
CA ARG A 12 12.51 12.60 14.18
C ARG A 12 13.73 12.45 13.24
N PRO A 13 14.80 13.25 13.41
CA PRO A 13 16.02 13.15 12.59
C PRO A 13 16.71 11.78 12.71
N ASP A 14 16.55 11.14 13.87
CA ASP A 14 17.01 9.79 14.18
C ASP A 14 16.40 8.75 13.22
N LEU A 15 15.13 8.91 12.86
CA LEU A 15 14.39 7.89 12.11
C LEU A 15 14.80 7.82 10.63
N PHE A 16 15.10 8.97 10.01
CA PHE A 16 15.69 9.00 8.67
C PHE A 16 17.09 8.40 8.64
N GLN A 17 17.88 8.62 9.71
CA GLN A 17 19.18 8.00 9.85
C GLN A 17 19.07 6.49 10.06
N VAL A 18 18.03 6.02 10.77
CA VAL A 18 17.73 4.59 10.91
C VAL A 18 17.42 3.98 9.54
N ILE A 19 16.56 4.58 8.71
CA ILE A 19 16.28 4.08 7.35
C ILE A 19 17.57 3.94 6.53
N LYS A 20 18.44 4.95 6.53
CA LYS A 20 19.74 4.88 5.85
C LYS A 20 20.60 3.74 6.38
N THR A 21 20.69 3.62 7.71
CA THR A 21 21.52 2.61 8.37
C THR A 21 21.04 1.20 8.04
N VAL A 22 19.73 0.97 8.12
CA VAL A 22 19.11 -0.31 7.76
C VAL A 22 19.36 -0.63 6.30
N HIS A 23 19.18 0.35 5.40
CA HIS A 23 19.52 0.18 3.99
C HIS A 23 20.98 -0.22 3.80
N GLU A 24 21.94 0.54 4.32
CA GLU A 24 23.37 0.25 4.17
C GLU A 24 23.79 -1.13 4.71
N GLN A 25 23.20 -1.57 5.82
CA GLN A 25 23.53 -2.86 6.44
C GLN A 25 22.90 -4.06 5.72
N ASN A 26 21.79 -3.87 5.00
CA ASN A 26 21.16 -4.91 4.18
C ASN A 26 21.74 -5.00 2.76
N LYS A 27 22.94 -4.45 2.54
CA LYS A 27 23.65 -4.56 1.26
C LYS A 27 23.91 -6.03 0.92
N PRO A 28 23.43 -6.53 -0.24
CA PRO A 28 23.67 -7.91 -0.65
C PRO A 28 25.17 -8.25 -0.68
N GLY A 29 25.54 -9.40 -0.11
CA GLY A 29 26.93 -9.86 -0.08
C GLY A 29 27.50 -10.14 -1.47
N VAL A 30 28.82 -9.96 -1.64
CA VAL A 30 29.52 -10.22 -2.90
C VAL A 30 29.88 -11.71 -3.01
N LEU A 31 29.05 -12.51 -3.66
CA LEU A 31 29.35 -13.92 -4.00
C LEU A 31 29.41 -14.11 -5.53
N TYR A 32 30.52 -14.64 -6.05
CA TYR A 32 30.78 -14.84 -7.48
C TYR A 32 29.54 -15.34 -8.26
N GLY A 33 29.01 -14.50 -9.18
CA GLY A 33 28.03 -14.88 -10.21
C GLY A 33 26.56 -14.46 -9.98
N PHE A 34 26.09 -14.27 -8.74
CA PHE A 34 24.69 -13.92 -8.42
C PHE A 34 24.49 -12.47 -7.92
N VAL A 35 25.56 -11.68 -7.88
CA VAL A 35 25.62 -10.33 -7.28
C VAL A 35 24.99 -9.24 -8.14
N SER A 36 24.76 -9.50 -9.44
CA SER A 36 24.33 -8.43 -10.35
C SER A 36 22.95 -7.90 -10.01
N GLU A 37 21.93 -8.75 -9.91
CA GLU A 37 20.53 -8.29 -9.87
C GLU A 37 20.10 -7.60 -8.57
N LYS A 38 20.33 -8.25 -7.42
CA LYS A 38 19.97 -7.64 -6.12
C LYS A 38 20.83 -6.42 -5.80
N GLY A 39 22.10 -6.42 -6.22
CA GLY A 39 23.04 -5.34 -5.95
C GLY A 39 22.65 -4.02 -6.63
N TRP A 40 22.21 -4.06 -7.90
CA TRP A 40 21.79 -2.83 -8.59
C TRP A 40 20.41 -2.35 -8.09
N ARG A 41 19.47 -3.26 -7.77
CA ARG A 41 18.18 -2.89 -7.17
C ARG A 41 18.38 -2.20 -5.83
N HIS A 42 19.22 -2.76 -4.97
CA HIS A 42 19.61 -2.13 -3.71
C HIS A 42 20.16 -0.71 -3.93
N LYS A 43 21.13 -0.53 -4.83
CA LYS A 43 21.65 0.81 -5.17
C LYS A 43 20.56 1.76 -5.66
N SER A 44 19.61 1.26 -6.45
CA SER A 44 18.47 2.05 -6.90
C SER A 44 17.61 2.53 -5.73
N VAL A 45 17.28 1.68 -4.76
CA VAL A 45 16.54 2.08 -3.55
C VAL A 45 17.25 3.17 -2.78
N GLY A 46 18.59 3.09 -2.65
CA GLY A 46 19.40 4.14 -2.04
C GLY A 46 19.19 5.50 -2.71
N THR A 47 19.09 5.55 -4.03
CA THR A 47 18.78 6.79 -4.78
C THR A 47 17.39 7.34 -4.44
N THR A 48 16.40 6.47 -4.27
CA THR A 48 15.04 6.86 -3.86
C THR A 48 15.07 7.43 -2.44
N ILE A 49 15.73 6.73 -1.49
CA ILE A 49 15.91 7.16 -0.10
C ILE A 49 16.57 8.54 -0.06
N GLU A 50 17.70 8.75 -0.73
CA GLU A 50 18.39 10.04 -0.76
C GLU A 50 17.53 11.20 -1.28
N HIS A 51 16.59 10.90 -2.19
CA HIS A 51 15.70 11.91 -2.76
C HIS A 51 14.59 12.32 -1.79
N ILE A 52 13.96 11.35 -1.11
CA ILE A 52 12.79 11.59 -0.26
C ILE A 52 13.16 12.12 1.13
N ILE A 53 14.35 11.80 1.64
CA ILE A 53 14.82 12.28 2.94
C ILE A 53 15.48 13.66 2.86
N ASP A 54 15.75 14.17 1.67
CA ASP A 54 16.17 15.57 1.49
C ASP A 54 14.90 16.44 1.50
N PRO A 55 14.75 17.37 2.45
CA PRO A 55 13.50 18.12 2.58
C PRO A 55 13.24 19.05 1.38
N ALA A 56 14.28 19.55 0.71
CA ALA A 56 14.12 20.43 -0.44
C ALA A 56 13.69 19.63 -1.68
N LYS A 57 14.29 18.46 -1.90
CA LYS A 57 13.90 17.55 -2.99
C LYS A 57 12.49 16.99 -2.78
N TYR A 58 12.16 16.56 -1.57
CA TYR A 58 10.80 16.09 -1.24
C TYR A 58 9.75 17.19 -1.43
N GLU A 59 10.02 18.42 -0.98
CA GLU A 59 9.11 19.55 -1.22
C GLU A 59 8.94 19.84 -2.72
N GLN A 60 10.00 19.68 -3.51
CA GLN A 60 9.95 19.82 -4.96
C GLN A 60 9.03 18.74 -5.59
N LEU A 61 9.14 17.47 -5.16
CA LEU A 61 8.24 16.40 -5.60
C LEU A 61 6.77 16.75 -5.30
N GLN A 62 6.49 17.23 -4.07
CA GLN A 62 5.14 17.64 -3.67
C GLN A 62 4.60 18.78 -4.55
N ARG A 63 5.43 19.79 -4.84
CA ARG A 63 5.05 20.92 -5.71
C ARG A 63 4.77 20.47 -7.14
N LYS A 64 5.60 19.59 -7.70
CA LYS A 64 5.44 19.05 -9.06
C LYS A 64 4.16 18.22 -9.18
N ALA A 65 3.99 17.22 -8.33
CA ALA A 65 2.79 16.37 -8.29
C ALA A 65 1.50 17.20 -8.17
N LYS A 66 1.49 18.22 -7.30
CA LYS A 66 0.35 19.13 -7.12
C LYS A 66 0.08 19.97 -8.37
N THR A 67 1.13 20.51 -8.99
CA THR A 67 1.01 21.35 -10.19
C THR A 67 0.47 20.54 -11.36
N ASN A 68 1.02 19.34 -11.57
CA ASN A 68 0.60 18.41 -12.61
C ASN A 68 -0.86 18.00 -12.43
N LEU A 69 -1.25 17.58 -11.23
CA LEU A 69 -2.64 17.21 -10.93
C LEU A 69 -3.59 18.39 -11.18
N SER A 70 -3.24 19.60 -10.76
CA SER A 70 -4.06 20.80 -10.97
C SER A 70 -4.21 21.15 -12.46
N ALA A 71 -3.22 20.78 -13.29
CA ALA A 71 -3.31 20.94 -14.74
C ALA A 71 -4.23 19.88 -15.35
N TRP A 72 -4.05 18.60 -14.99
CA TRP A 72 -4.84 17.48 -15.51
C TRP A 72 -6.32 17.57 -15.12
N GLN A 73 -6.63 18.12 -13.96
CA GLN A 73 -8.00 18.42 -13.51
C GLN A 73 -8.78 19.33 -14.46
N LYS A 74 -8.09 20.24 -15.17
CA LYS A 74 -8.75 21.18 -16.10
C LYS A 74 -9.19 20.51 -17.42
N SER A 75 -8.65 19.34 -17.71
CA SER A 75 -8.91 18.57 -18.93
C SER A 75 -9.33 17.14 -18.63
N SER A 76 -9.90 16.89 -17.44
CA SER A 76 -10.33 15.56 -17.03
C SER A 76 -11.50 15.07 -17.87
N LYS A 77 -11.53 13.76 -18.10
CA LYS A 77 -12.63 13.07 -18.78
C LYS A 77 -13.59 12.45 -17.79
N GLU A 78 -14.79 12.10 -18.24
CA GLU A 78 -15.72 11.28 -17.48
C GLU A 78 -15.17 9.86 -17.27
N PHE A 79 -15.50 9.26 -16.13
CA PHE A 79 -15.07 7.90 -15.80
C PHE A 79 -15.78 6.85 -16.68
N PRO A 80 -15.11 5.75 -17.04
CA PRO A 80 -15.66 4.75 -17.96
C PRO A 80 -16.68 3.79 -17.31
N GLN A 81 -16.91 3.87 -15.99
CA GLN A 81 -17.80 2.98 -15.21
C GLN A 81 -17.53 1.49 -15.48
N VAL A 82 -16.26 1.10 -15.46
CA VAL A 82 -15.85 -0.25 -15.85
C VAL A 82 -14.67 -0.77 -15.04
N VAL A 83 -14.54 -2.09 -14.99
CA VAL A 83 -13.31 -2.76 -14.62
C VAL A 83 -12.45 -2.99 -15.86
N SER A 84 -11.20 -2.55 -15.83
CA SER A 84 -10.25 -2.69 -16.94
C SER A 84 -9.10 -3.61 -16.54
N VAL A 85 -8.72 -4.58 -17.38
CA VAL A 85 -7.54 -5.42 -17.14
C VAL A 85 -6.50 -5.17 -18.23
N THR A 86 -5.30 -4.76 -17.84
CA THR A 86 -4.23 -4.36 -18.78
C THR A 86 -2.95 -5.14 -18.55
N ALA A 87 -2.21 -5.37 -19.64
CA ALA A 87 -0.90 -6.04 -19.62
C ALA A 87 0.23 -5.02 -19.43
N GLN A 88 0.12 -4.19 -18.39
CA GLN A 88 0.99 -3.02 -18.20
C GLN A 88 1.46 -2.93 -16.74
N ASP A 89 2.50 -2.12 -16.53
CA ASP A 89 2.99 -1.75 -15.21
C ASP A 89 1.97 -0.92 -14.41
N TRP A 90 1.97 -1.09 -13.09
CA TRP A 90 1.03 -0.39 -12.21
C TRP A 90 1.20 1.13 -12.27
N GLY A 91 2.44 1.62 -12.30
CA GLY A 91 2.75 3.04 -12.20
C GLY A 91 2.44 3.77 -13.50
N ASP A 92 2.71 3.15 -14.64
CA ASP A 92 2.37 3.72 -15.96
C ASP A 92 0.84 3.85 -16.11
N VAL A 93 0.10 2.80 -15.73
CA VAL A 93 -1.38 2.82 -15.74
C VAL A 93 -1.93 3.83 -14.73
N THR A 94 -1.32 3.94 -13.55
CA THR A 94 -1.74 4.93 -12.55
C THR A 94 -1.51 6.35 -13.05
N LEU A 95 -0.37 6.62 -13.69
CA LEU A 95 -0.06 7.91 -14.31
C LEU A 95 -1.06 8.25 -15.40
N GLU A 96 -1.32 7.33 -16.33
CA GLU A 96 -2.28 7.52 -17.42
C GLU A 96 -3.69 7.80 -16.88
N ALA A 97 -4.15 7.01 -15.91
CA ALA A 97 -5.46 7.19 -15.31
C ALA A 97 -5.56 8.52 -14.55
N THR A 98 -4.54 8.86 -13.74
CA THR A 98 -4.49 10.12 -12.98
C THR A 98 -4.49 11.33 -13.91
N LYS A 99 -3.74 11.28 -15.01
CA LYS A 99 -3.75 12.29 -16.08
C LYS A 99 -5.10 12.42 -16.76
N THR A 100 -5.70 11.30 -17.12
CA THR A 100 -6.92 11.26 -17.93
C THR A 100 -8.14 11.73 -17.13
N TYR A 101 -8.22 11.34 -15.86
CA TYR A 101 -9.40 11.60 -15.02
C TYR A 101 -9.18 12.69 -13.97
N GLY A 102 -7.97 13.25 -13.87
CA GLY A 102 -7.67 14.41 -13.03
C GLY A 102 -7.79 14.17 -11.53
N LEU A 103 -7.64 12.93 -11.06
CA LEU A 103 -7.62 12.64 -9.62
C LEU A 103 -6.63 11.53 -9.28
N PRO A 104 -6.04 11.55 -8.07
CA PRO A 104 -5.18 10.47 -7.61
C PRO A 104 -5.99 9.19 -7.40
N TYR A 105 -5.49 8.08 -7.93
CA TYR A 105 -6.06 6.75 -7.68
C TYR A 105 -5.52 6.16 -6.37
N THR A 106 -6.29 5.26 -5.76
CA THR A 106 -5.75 4.38 -4.71
C THR A 106 -5.06 3.18 -5.34
N VAL A 107 -3.80 2.95 -5.04
CA VAL A 107 -3.00 1.83 -5.52
C VAL A 107 -2.89 0.77 -4.43
N LEU A 108 -3.22 -0.48 -4.77
CA LEU A 108 -2.97 -1.63 -3.94
C LEU A 108 -1.45 -1.92 -3.93
N ASN A 109 -0.83 -1.74 -2.77
CA ASN A 109 0.45 -2.34 -2.45
C ASN A 109 0.18 -3.79 -1.97
N MET A 110 0.67 -4.78 -2.73
CA MET A 110 0.48 -6.20 -2.48
C MET A 110 1.42 -6.67 -1.37
N ALA A 111 1.13 -6.21 -0.16
CA ALA A 111 2.09 -6.19 0.94
C ALA A 111 2.44 -7.57 1.49
N ASN A 112 3.68 -7.71 1.95
CA ASN A 112 4.08 -8.72 2.92
C ASN A 112 3.36 -8.48 4.26
N ALA A 113 2.95 -9.54 4.94
CA ALA A 113 2.19 -9.44 6.20
C ALA A 113 3.04 -8.99 7.40
N SER A 114 4.37 -9.09 7.31
CA SER A 114 5.31 -8.90 8.42
C SER A 114 6.32 -7.79 8.15
N PHE A 115 6.80 -7.65 6.91
CA PHE A 115 7.89 -6.75 6.57
C PHE A 115 7.41 -5.63 5.64
N PRO A 116 7.30 -4.37 6.09
CA PRO A 116 6.91 -3.26 5.23
C PRO A 116 7.87 -3.08 4.06
N GLY A 117 7.33 -3.09 2.84
CA GLY A 117 8.15 -3.01 1.63
C GLY A 117 8.76 -4.35 1.23
N GLY A 118 8.39 -5.46 1.87
CA GLY A 118 8.89 -6.78 1.55
C GLY A 118 10.40 -6.85 1.66
N ALA A 119 11.06 -7.30 0.58
CA ALA A 119 12.52 -7.39 0.52
C ALA A 119 13.16 -6.19 -0.20
N VAL A 120 12.54 -5.00 -0.17
CA VAL A 120 13.00 -3.82 -0.93
C VAL A 120 14.41 -3.39 -0.53
N LEU A 121 14.74 -3.45 0.78
CA LEU A 121 16.05 -3.03 1.26
C LEU A 121 17.15 -4.03 0.87
N GLU A 122 16.78 -5.27 0.52
CA GLU A 122 17.64 -6.34 0.03
C GLU A 122 17.63 -6.49 -1.51
N GLY A 123 16.85 -5.68 -2.22
CA GLY A 123 16.75 -5.70 -3.69
C GLY A 123 15.76 -6.73 -4.26
N GLY A 124 14.63 -6.93 -3.58
CA GLY A 124 13.48 -7.70 -4.08
C GLY A 124 12.86 -7.11 -5.36
N ALA A 125 12.01 -7.88 -6.03
CA ALA A 125 11.48 -7.56 -7.35
C ALA A 125 9.98 -7.86 -7.50
N ALA A 126 9.24 -8.03 -6.39
CA ALA A 126 7.79 -8.12 -6.47
C ALA A 126 7.18 -6.72 -6.63
N GLN A 127 5.85 -6.67 -6.75
CA GLN A 127 5.15 -5.41 -6.97
C GLN A 127 5.32 -4.44 -5.79
N GLU A 128 5.34 -4.95 -4.55
CA GLU A 128 5.56 -4.12 -3.36
C GLU A 128 6.92 -3.39 -3.44
N GLU A 129 8.01 -4.12 -3.72
CA GLU A 129 9.33 -3.50 -3.86
C GLU A 129 9.33 -2.50 -5.02
N ASN A 130 8.69 -2.82 -6.15
CA ASN A 130 8.61 -1.91 -7.30
C ASN A 130 7.91 -0.58 -6.93
N VAL A 131 6.82 -0.62 -6.16
CA VAL A 131 6.15 0.59 -5.64
C VAL A 131 7.11 1.42 -4.79
N TRP A 132 7.88 0.78 -3.93
CA TRP A 132 8.80 1.43 -3.01
C TRP A 132 10.04 1.99 -3.69
N HIS A 133 10.56 1.30 -4.71
CA HIS A 133 11.62 1.79 -5.57
C HIS A 133 11.27 3.13 -6.23
N ARG A 134 9.99 3.38 -6.50
CA ARG A 134 9.55 4.46 -7.39
C ARG A 134 8.88 5.63 -6.71
N SER A 135 8.60 5.50 -5.41
CA SER A 135 7.71 6.42 -4.72
C SER A 135 8.16 6.79 -3.32
N THR A 136 7.39 7.69 -2.71
CA THR A 136 7.56 8.11 -1.33
C THR A 136 7.06 7.10 -0.30
N CYS A 137 6.55 5.93 -0.72
CA CYS A 137 6.07 4.88 0.19
C CYS A 137 7.12 4.40 1.20
N ILE A 138 8.42 4.57 0.93
CA ILE A 138 9.48 4.31 1.91
C ILE A 138 9.29 5.12 3.21
N LEU A 139 8.67 6.31 3.15
CA LEU A 139 8.35 7.10 4.34
C LEU A 139 7.33 6.45 5.25
N SER A 140 6.66 5.38 4.81
CA SER A 140 5.77 4.62 5.66
C SER A 140 6.46 3.62 6.58
N LEU A 141 7.79 3.47 6.47
CA LEU A 141 8.59 2.89 7.56
C LEU A 141 8.48 3.72 8.86
N LEU A 142 7.90 4.92 8.79
CA LEU A 142 7.67 5.81 9.91
C LEU A 142 6.23 5.73 10.46
N ASP A 143 5.38 4.87 9.89
CA ASP A 143 4.00 4.68 10.35
C ASP A 143 3.98 4.09 11.77
N GLU A 144 3.01 4.44 12.60
CA GLU A 144 2.88 3.97 14.01
C GLU A 144 2.81 2.43 14.13
N GLY A 145 2.34 1.77 13.08
CA GLY A 145 2.25 0.31 12.98
C GLY A 145 3.56 -0.41 12.65
N VAL A 146 4.67 0.32 12.47
CA VAL A 146 5.97 -0.21 12.08
C VAL A 146 6.98 -0.01 13.22
N SER A 147 7.65 -1.09 13.62
CA SER A 147 8.76 -1.08 14.57
C SER A 147 10.08 -1.38 13.85
N PHE A 148 11.18 -0.95 14.47
CA PHE A 148 12.53 -1.28 14.00
C PHE A 148 13.16 -2.31 14.95
N ASN A 149 13.47 -3.49 14.43
CA ASN A 149 14.18 -4.53 15.14
C ASN A 149 15.69 -4.36 14.93
N ARG A 150 16.40 -4.00 16.01
CA ARG A 150 17.85 -3.74 16.00
C ARG A 150 18.68 -5.01 15.82
N ASP A 151 18.17 -6.16 16.24
CA ASP A 151 18.90 -7.42 16.21
C ASP A 151 18.88 -8.02 14.81
N SER A 152 17.71 -7.99 14.15
CA SER A 152 17.55 -8.44 12.76
C SER A 152 17.88 -7.36 11.73
N MET A 153 18.10 -6.11 12.17
CA MET A 153 18.29 -4.94 11.30
C MET A 153 17.18 -4.84 10.24
N SER A 154 15.93 -5.01 10.68
CA SER A 154 14.76 -4.99 9.80
C SER A 154 13.63 -4.16 10.41
N PHE A 155 12.75 -3.67 9.53
CA PHE A 155 11.49 -3.08 9.95
C PHE A 155 10.43 -4.17 9.96
N GLU A 156 9.57 -4.16 10.97
CA GLU A 156 8.55 -5.17 11.18
C GLU A 156 7.22 -4.49 11.49
N TYR A 157 6.13 -5.05 10.99
CA TYR A 157 4.80 -4.65 11.41
C TYR A 157 4.55 -5.14 12.83
N ASN A 158 3.94 -4.30 13.67
CA ASN A 158 3.39 -4.78 14.92
C ASN A 158 2.17 -5.69 14.68
N GLU A 159 1.71 -6.37 15.73
CA GLU A 159 0.58 -7.32 15.61
C GLU A 159 -0.70 -6.65 15.09
N GLY A 160 -0.96 -5.40 15.49
CA GLY A 160 -2.12 -4.63 15.04
C GLY A 160 -2.09 -4.33 13.55
N MET A 161 -0.95 -3.85 13.03
CA MET A 161 -0.78 -3.58 11.60
C MET A 161 -0.82 -4.87 10.79
N THR A 162 -0.17 -5.94 11.27
CA THR A 162 -0.23 -7.27 10.66
C THR A 162 -1.68 -7.76 10.54
N ALA A 163 -2.46 -7.64 11.62
CA ALA A 163 -3.86 -7.99 11.64
C ALA A 163 -4.67 -7.14 10.65
N ARG A 164 -4.43 -5.83 10.59
CA ARG A 164 -5.11 -4.91 9.68
C ARG A 164 -4.82 -5.23 8.22
N ILE A 165 -3.57 -5.32 7.79
CA ILE A 165 -3.23 -5.64 6.39
C ILE A 165 -3.65 -7.06 6.00
N SER A 166 -3.80 -7.97 6.96
CA SER A 166 -4.36 -9.31 6.77
C SER A 166 -5.90 -9.37 6.85
N ALA A 167 -6.56 -8.21 6.94
CA ALA A 167 -7.99 -8.03 7.12
C ALA A 167 -8.58 -8.79 8.32
N LEU A 168 -7.79 -9.06 9.36
CA LEU A 168 -8.22 -9.72 10.60
C LEU A 168 -8.88 -8.73 11.57
N GLU A 169 -8.59 -7.43 11.42
CA GLU A 169 -9.26 -6.36 12.15
C GLU A 169 -10.69 -6.16 11.61
N GLN A 170 -11.67 -6.33 12.50
CA GLN A 170 -13.07 -6.02 12.17
C GLN A 170 -13.30 -4.52 12.20
N MET A 171 -14.14 -4.03 11.29
CA MET A 171 -14.62 -2.66 11.34
C MET A 171 -15.32 -2.38 12.67
N THR A 172 -15.09 -1.20 13.21
CA THR A 172 -15.80 -0.67 14.38
C THR A 172 -17.29 -0.51 14.10
N ASP A 173 -18.10 -0.34 15.15
CA ASP A 173 -19.54 -0.11 14.98
C ASP A 173 -19.84 1.17 14.17
N GLU A 174 -18.97 2.17 14.25
CA GLU A 174 -19.09 3.42 13.47
C GLU A 174 -18.82 3.18 11.98
N GLU A 175 -17.71 2.54 11.66
CA GLU A 175 -17.37 2.14 10.30
C GLU A 175 -18.44 1.23 9.69
N LEU A 176 -18.97 0.26 10.44
CA LEU A 176 -20.07 -0.59 9.97
C LEU A 176 -21.36 0.20 9.71
N ARG A 177 -21.69 1.20 10.55
CA ARG A 177 -22.85 2.07 10.29
C ARG A 177 -22.67 2.86 8.99
N ASP A 178 -21.49 3.43 8.78
CA ASP A 178 -21.20 4.18 7.56
C ASP A 178 -21.18 3.29 6.33
N LEU A 179 -20.56 2.11 6.40
CA LEU A 179 -20.56 1.16 5.29
C LEU A 179 -21.97 0.72 4.90
N ARG A 180 -22.86 0.46 5.88
CA ARG A 180 -24.29 0.15 5.63
C ARG A 180 -25.01 1.28 4.92
N ARG A 181 -24.76 2.53 5.33
CA ARG A 181 -25.31 3.73 4.69
C ARG A 181 -24.84 3.83 3.24
N LEU A 182 -23.54 3.68 3.00
CA LEU A 182 -22.93 3.81 1.67
C LEU A 182 -23.32 2.68 0.71
N ARG A 183 -23.44 1.45 1.22
CA ARG A 183 -23.83 0.27 0.42
C ARG A 183 -25.33 0.03 0.34
N GLY A 184 -26.14 0.72 1.16
CA GLY A 184 -27.60 0.58 1.17
C GLY A 184 -28.10 -0.81 1.55
N GLN A 185 -27.33 -1.57 2.33
CA GLN A 185 -27.68 -2.94 2.74
C GLN A 185 -27.20 -3.24 4.16
N ASN A 186 -27.81 -4.25 4.79
CA ASN A 186 -27.38 -4.69 6.11
C ASN A 186 -26.07 -5.48 6.03
N ILE A 187 -25.06 -5.04 6.79
CA ILE A 187 -23.73 -5.64 6.83
C ILE A 187 -23.41 -5.93 8.30
N PRO A 188 -23.67 -7.14 8.80
CA PRO A 188 -23.49 -7.46 10.21
C PRO A 188 -22.01 -7.50 10.60
N LYS A 189 -21.13 -7.81 9.63
CA LYS A 189 -19.70 -7.98 9.85
C LYS A 189 -18.94 -7.57 8.58
N ALA A 190 -17.86 -6.81 8.75
CA ALA A 190 -16.92 -6.47 7.71
C ALA A 190 -15.54 -6.25 8.36
N TYR A 191 -14.51 -6.24 7.52
CA TYR A 191 -13.12 -6.14 7.93
C TYR A 191 -12.47 -5.00 7.16
N ILE A 192 -11.38 -4.46 7.70
CA ILE A 192 -10.69 -3.31 7.14
C ILE A 192 -9.24 -3.65 6.85
N VAL A 193 -8.68 -3.05 5.81
CA VAL A 193 -7.24 -3.08 5.52
C VAL A 193 -6.62 -1.70 5.72
N PHE A 194 -5.30 -1.61 5.69
CA PHE A 194 -4.63 -0.31 5.86
C PHE A 194 -4.80 0.53 4.59
N LEU A 195 -5.27 1.76 4.76
CA LEU A 195 -5.27 2.79 3.73
C LEU A 195 -4.49 3.99 4.28
N ASN A 196 -3.44 4.37 3.56
CA ASN A 196 -2.68 5.57 3.88
C ASN A 196 -3.47 6.80 3.42
N GLU A 197 -3.95 7.60 4.37
CA GLU A 197 -4.64 8.85 4.06
C GLU A 197 -3.69 9.93 3.53
N ASN A 198 -2.38 9.78 3.79
CA ASN A 198 -1.37 10.67 3.23
C ASN A 198 -1.07 10.30 1.78
N VAL A 199 -1.16 11.30 0.90
CA VAL A 199 -0.80 11.18 -0.51
C VAL A 199 0.66 10.78 -0.65
N GLN A 200 0.89 9.73 -1.45
CA GLN A 200 2.19 9.29 -1.90
C GLN A 200 2.50 9.88 -3.28
N ILE A 201 3.78 9.98 -3.63
CA ILE A 201 4.23 10.54 -4.90
C ILE A 201 5.09 9.52 -5.62
N CYS A 202 4.72 9.18 -6.84
CA CYS A 202 5.56 8.40 -7.75
C CYS A 202 6.40 9.35 -8.60
N PHE A 203 7.72 9.14 -8.59
CA PHE A 203 8.70 10.02 -9.24
C PHE A 203 9.77 9.26 -10.02
N ARG A 204 9.67 7.93 -10.10
CA ARG A 204 10.54 7.10 -10.95
C ARG A 204 9.73 6.15 -11.83
N GLY A 205 10.25 5.91 -13.03
CA GLY A 205 9.67 5.03 -14.03
C GLY A 205 9.76 3.55 -13.67
N PRO A 206 9.21 2.67 -14.52
CA PRO A 206 9.17 1.23 -14.28
C PRO A 206 10.55 0.57 -14.31
N GLU A 207 10.59 -0.68 -13.89
CA GLU A 207 11.72 -1.56 -14.15
C GLU A 207 11.72 -1.97 -15.63
N ASP A 208 12.87 -1.87 -16.29
CA ASP A 208 13.00 -2.23 -17.71
C ASP A 208 13.30 -3.73 -17.81
N LEU A 209 12.31 -4.49 -18.28
CA LEU A 209 12.37 -5.95 -18.37
C LEU A 209 12.46 -6.38 -19.84
N TYR A 210 13.40 -7.27 -20.13
CA TYR A 210 13.59 -7.84 -21.47
C TYR A 210 13.67 -9.36 -21.42
N ILE A 211 13.24 -10.01 -22.51
CA ILE A 211 13.32 -11.47 -22.63
C ILE A 211 14.71 -11.82 -23.16
N ASN A 212 15.44 -12.62 -22.41
CA ASN A 212 16.62 -13.32 -22.90
C ASN A 212 16.19 -14.69 -23.41
N GLU A 213 16.22 -14.92 -24.72
CA GLU A 213 15.75 -16.16 -25.34
C GLU A 213 16.57 -17.40 -24.93
N GLY A 214 17.76 -17.21 -24.34
CA GLY A 214 18.62 -18.30 -23.88
C GLY A 214 19.17 -19.17 -25.02
N ASN A 215 20.21 -19.95 -24.73
CA ASN A 215 20.60 -21.06 -25.61
C ASN A 215 19.71 -22.27 -25.29
N ASP A 216 19.43 -23.13 -26.28
CA ASP A 216 18.47 -24.26 -26.38
C ASP A 216 18.06 -25.08 -25.13
N LYS A 217 18.69 -24.92 -23.96
CA LYS A 217 18.45 -25.70 -22.74
C LYS A 217 17.75 -24.93 -21.59
N SER A 218 17.79 -23.60 -21.54
CA SER A 218 17.20 -22.83 -20.41
C SER A 218 15.83 -22.21 -20.70
N GLY A 219 15.44 -22.12 -21.98
CA GLY A 219 14.24 -21.39 -22.39
C GLY A 219 14.35 -19.87 -22.14
N PRO A 220 13.32 -19.11 -22.54
CA PRO A 220 13.30 -17.66 -22.35
C PRO A 220 13.17 -17.29 -20.88
N LEU A 221 14.04 -16.38 -20.42
CA LEU A 221 14.05 -15.81 -19.07
C LEU A 221 13.81 -14.30 -19.15
N LEU A 222 12.92 -13.77 -18.31
CA LEU A 222 12.74 -12.33 -18.17
C LEU A 222 13.84 -11.78 -17.25
N LEU A 223 14.63 -10.84 -17.76
CA LEU A 223 15.75 -10.21 -17.07
C LEU A 223 15.52 -8.70 -16.98
N ALA A 224 16.09 -8.08 -15.96
CA ALA A 224 16.05 -6.63 -15.79
C ALA A 224 17.30 -5.96 -16.38
N ALA A 225 17.09 -4.88 -17.13
CA ALA A 225 18.16 -4.02 -17.63
C ALA A 225 18.53 -2.99 -16.55
N SER A 226 19.60 -3.27 -15.79
CA SER A 226 20.01 -2.48 -14.62
C SER A 226 20.25 -0.99 -14.91
N ASP A 227 20.72 -0.67 -16.12
CA ASP A 227 21.18 0.66 -16.48
C ASP A 227 20.03 1.59 -16.91
N THR A 228 18.90 1.00 -17.31
CA THR A 228 17.71 1.71 -17.81
C THR A 228 16.51 1.60 -16.87
N SER A 229 16.57 0.73 -15.86
CA SER A 229 15.50 0.52 -14.88
C SER A 229 15.35 1.66 -13.87
N PHE A 230 14.10 1.95 -13.50
CA PHE A 230 13.74 3.01 -12.54
C PHE A 230 14.32 4.40 -12.86
N PRO A 231 14.19 4.90 -14.10
CA PRO A 231 14.67 6.24 -14.42
C PRO A 231 13.89 7.29 -13.62
N MET A 232 14.45 8.48 -13.39
CA MET A 232 13.64 9.60 -12.89
C MET A 232 12.54 9.92 -13.91
N LEU A 233 11.31 10.14 -13.44
CA LEU A 233 10.25 10.63 -14.31
C LEU A 233 10.55 12.07 -14.75
N ALA A 234 10.04 12.44 -15.92
CA ALA A 234 9.99 13.83 -16.32
C ALA A 234 9.14 14.63 -15.31
N ASP A 235 9.42 15.92 -15.16
CA ASP A 235 8.79 16.76 -14.13
C ASP A 235 7.27 16.81 -14.29
N GLU A 236 6.81 16.82 -15.54
CA GLU A 236 5.42 16.78 -15.98
C GLU A 236 4.74 15.41 -15.79
N ASP A 237 5.50 14.36 -15.45
CA ASP A 237 5.01 12.99 -15.28
C ASP A 237 4.94 12.58 -13.80
N ILE A 238 5.52 13.36 -12.88
CA ILE A 238 5.43 13.08 -11.44
C ILE A 238 3.98 13.20 -10.98
N PHE A 239 3.47 12.16 -10.30
CA PHE A 239 2.05 12.07 -9.97
C PHE A 239 1.77 11.62 -8.53
N PRO A 240 0.67 12.10 -7.93
CA PRO A 240 0.20 11.64 -6.63
C PRO A 240 -0.67 10.37 -6.72
N PHE A 241 -0.67 9.56 -5.67
CA PHE A 241 -1.58 8.43 -5.48
C PHE A 241 -1.84 8.17 -3.97
N PHE A 242 -2.83 7.36 -3.64
CA PHE A 242 -3.04 6.85 -2.27
C PHE A 242 -2.58 5.39 -2.18
N GLU A 243 -1.96 4.99 -1.08
CA GLU A 243 -1.51 3.60 -0.89
C GLU A 243 -2.51 2.82 -0.03
N MET A 244 -2.97 1.67 -0.52
CA MET A 244 -3.70 0.68 0.28
C MET A 244 -2.84 -0.58 0.42
N ARG A 245 -2.59 -1.05 1.65
CA ARG A 245 -1.82 -2.27 1.90
C ARG A 245 -2.74 -3.42 2.27
N ALA A 246 -2.62 -4.53 1.54
CA ALA A 246 -3.27 -5.76 1.91
C ALA A 246 -2.36 -6.96 1.61
N ALA A 247 -2.26 -7.87 2.58
CA ALA A 247 -1.47 -9.08 2.47
C ALA A 247 -2.34 -10.26 2.02
N ALA A 248 -1.99 -10.87 0.89
CA ALA A 248 -2.62 -12.11 0.44
C ALA A 248 -2.18 -13.28 1.34
N PRO A 249 -2.93 -14.38 1.41
CA PRO A 249 -2.47 -15.59 2.07
C PRO A 249 -1.17 -16.06 1.43
N ASP A 250 -0.14 -16.33 2.24
CA ASP A 250 1.13 -16.84 1.74
C ASP A 250 1.11 -18.37 1.66
N LEU A 251 1.18 -18.90 0.44
CA LEU A 251 1.20 -20.33 0.16
C LEU A 251 2.57 -20.81 -0.34
N SER A 252 3.63 -20.00 -0.21
CA SER A 252 4.97 -20.35 -0.70
C SER A 252 5.51 -21.61 -0.02
N ASP A 253 5.27 -21.73 1.29
CA ASP A 253 5.85 -22.77 2.15
C ASP A 253 4.86 -23.92 2.42
N ASN A 254 3.56 -23.67 2.25
CA ASN A 254 2.49 -24.63 2.52
C ASN A 254 1.57 -24.76 1.30
N GLN A 255 1.88 -25.69 0.42
CA GLN A 255 0.95 -26.02 -0.67
C GLN A 255 -0.35 -26.57 -0.08
N LEU A 256 -1.45 -25.92 -0.41
CA LEU A 256 -2.78 -26.35 -0.01
C LEU A 256 -3.03 -27.79 -0.48
N ASN A 257 -3.60 -28.62 0.39
CA ASN A 257 -4.12 -29.91 -0.04
C ASN A 257 -5.39 -29.70 -0.88
N LEU A 258 -5.22 -29.55 -2.20
CA LEU A 258 -6.31 -29.30 -3.15
C LEU A 258 -7.28 -30.47 -3.31
N LEU A 259 -7.06 -31.60 -2.63
CA LEU A 259 -8.01 -32.71 -2.57
C LEU A 259 -8.98 -32.59 -1.39
N ASP A 260 -8.64 -31.77 -0.39
CA ASP A 260 -9.48 -31.55 0.78
C ASP A 260 -10.41 -30.36 0.55
N LYS A 261 -11.71 -30.66 0.39
CA LYS A 261 -12.76 -29.66 0.18
C LYS A 261 -12.91 -28.70 1.35
N ALA A 262 -12.63 -29.13 2.59
CA ALA A 262 -12.71 -28.25 3.75
C ALA A 262 -11.59 -27.21 3.73
N VAL A 263 -10.36 -27.66 3.41
CA VAL A 263 -9.19 -26.77 3.27
C VAL A 263 -9.42 -25.74 2.16
N ILE A 264 -9.89 -26.16 0.99
CA ILE A 264 -10.23 -25.25 -0.12
C ILE A 264 -11.27 -24.23 0.32
N LYS A 265 -12.35 -24.67 0.99
CA LYS A 265 -13.41 -23.78 1.44
C LYS A 265 -12.88 -22.73 2.42
N THR A 266 -12.10 -23.12 3.42
CA THR A 266 -11.51 -22.17 4.38
C THR A 266 -10.58 -21.16 3.70
N TYR A 267 -9.77 -21.62 2.73
CA TYR A 267 -8.92 -20.73 1.93
C TYR A 267 -9.72 -19.72 1.11
N GLU A 268 -10.78 -20.16 0.42
CA GLU A 268 -11.64 -19.24 -0.35
C GLU A 268 -12.41 -18.26 0.55
N GLU A 269 -12.84 -18.69 1.73
CA GLU A 269 -13.44 -17.81 2.74
C GLU A 269 -12.45 -16.75 3.25
N ASP A 270 -11.18 -17.12 3.48
CA ASP A 270 -10.11 -16.20 3.85
C ASP A 270 -9.83 -15.18 2.74
N LEU A 271 -9.64 -15.65 1.51
CA LEU A 271 -9.45 -14.79 0.34
C LEU A 271 -10.61 -13.82 0.15
N ARG A 272 -11.85 -14.32 0.22
CA ARG A 272 -13.05 -13.49 0.07
C ARG A 272 -13.12 -12.42 1.14
N ARG A 273 -12.85 -12.76 2.40
CA ARG A 273 -12.83 -11.80 3.50
C ARG A 273 -11.82 -10.67 3.21
N ARG A 274 -10.61 -11.01 2.79
CA ARG A 274 -9.55 -10.01 2.52
C ARG A 274 -9.86 -9.14 1.29
N ILE A 275 -10.37 -9.73 0.21
CA ILE A 275 -10.79 -8.98 -1.00
C ILE A 275 -11.98 -8.06 -0.67
N ALA A 276 -12.98 -8.56 0.06
CA ALA A 276 -14.09 -7.75 0.56
C ALA A 276 -13.58 -6.57 1.39
N ALA A 277 -12.62 -6.81 2.30
CA ALA A 277 -12.03 -5.77 3.13
C ALA A 277 -11.31 -4.67 2.31
N GLN A 278 -10.57 -5.03 1.25
CA GLN A 278 -9.98 -4.05 0.33
C GLN A 278 -11.07 -3.13 -0.26
N LEU A 279 -12.13 -3.71 -0.82
CA LEU A 279 -13.19 -2.95 -1.47
C LEU A 279 -14.01 -2.14 -0.46
N ASP A 280 -14.36 -2.70 0.69
CA ASP A 280 -15.11 -2.01 1.73
C ASP A 280 -14.29 -0.86 2.37
N THR A 281 -12.96 -1.01 2.48
CA THR A 281 -12.04 0.07 2.88
C THR A 281 -12.08 1.24 1.89
N LEU A 282 -12.04 0.95 0.58
CA LEU A 282 -12.17 1.99 -0.45
C LEU A 282 -13.52 2.70 -0.39
N ILE A 283 -14.60 1.96 -0.15
CA ILE A 283 -15.96 2.51 -0.03
C ILE A 283 -16.05 3.46 1.17
N LEU A 284 -15.57 3.04 2.35
CA LEU A 284 -15.54 3.87 3.55
C LEU A 284 -14.73 5.15 3.35
N ALA A 285 -13.57 5.02 2.72
CA ALA A 285 -12.72 6.15 2.39
C ALA A 285 -13.24 7.02 1.23
N LYS A 286 -14.42 6.69 0.66
CA LYS A 286 -15.03 7.38 -0.47
C LYS A 286 -14.07 7.47 -1.68
N ARG A 287 -13.35 6.38 -1.95
CA ARG A 287 -12.39 6.23 -3.06
C ARG A 287 -12.97 5.28 -4.12
N PRO A 288 -13.75 5.79 -5.10
CA PRO A 288 -14.41 4.95 -6.10
C PRO A 288 -13.46 4.49 -7.23
N ASN A 289 -12.18 4.87 -7.18
CA ASN A 289 -11.20 4.66 -8.24
C ASN A 289 -9.94 4.01 -7.66
N ALA A 290 -9.57 2.83 -8.16
CA ALA A 290 -8.44 2.09 -7.62
C ALA A 290 -7.67 1.28 -8.68
N ILE A 291 -6.38 1.11 -8.42
CA ILE A 291 -5.46 0.26 -9.14
C ILE A 291 -5.21 -0.96 -8.26
N LEU A 292 -5.67 -2.12 -8.71
CA LEU A 292 -5.55 -3.41 -8.03
C LEU A 292 -4.47 -4.23 -8.76
N GLY A 293 -4.67 -5.53 -8.94
CA GLY A 293 -3.79 -6.37 -9.76
C GLY A 293 -3.92 -7.85 -9.43
N ALA A 294 -2.96 -8.65 -9.90
CA ALA A 294 -2.91 -10.10 -9.66
C ALA A 294 -2.45 -10.43 -8.22
N TRP A 295 -3.23 -9.98 -7.24
CA TRP A 295 -2.89 -10.00 -5.81
C TRP A 295 -2.59 -11.42 -5.31
N GLY A 296 -1.39 -11.63 -4.77
CA GLY A 296 -0.91 -12.92 -4.26
C GLY A 296 -0.62 -14.00 -5.31
N CYS A 297 -0.80 -13.73 -6.61
CA CYS A 297 -0.68 -14.72 -7.70
C CYS A 297 0.77 -14.95 -8.18
N GLY A 298 1.75 -14.30 -7.54
CA GLY A 298 3.17 -14.40 -7.86
C GLY A 298 3.94 -15.18 -6.79
N ALA A 299 4.70 -14.47 -5.94
CA ALA A 299 5.51 -15.07 -4.89
C ALA A 299 4.70 -15.95 -3.92
N PHE A 300 3.49 -15.51 -3.55
CA PHE A 300 2.60 -16.20 -2.59
C PHE A 300 1.78 -17.35 -3.19
N LYS A 301 1.98 -17.68 -4.47
CA LYS A 301 1.44 -18.89 -5.13
C LYS A 301 -0.09 -19.05 -5.07
N ASN A 302 -0.86 -17.98 -4.90
CA ASN A 302 -2.31 -18.04 -5.00
C ASN A 302 -2.74 -18.38 -6.44
N SER A 303 -3.84 -19.11 -6.59
CA SER A 303 -4.41 -19.42 -7.90
C SER A 303 -4.97 -18.16 -8.56
N PRO A 304 -4.47 -17.72 -9.73
CA PRO A 304 -5.00 -16.55 -10.43
C PRO A 304 -6.47 -16.72 -10.82
N ASP A 305 -6.92 -17.95 -11.09
CA ASP A 305 -8.32 -18.24 -11.41
C ASP A 305 -9.22 -18.01 -10.18
N THR A 306 -8.83 -18.54 -9.02
CA THR A 306 -9.55 -18.37 -7.76
C THR A 306 -9.59 -16.90 -7.34
N VAL A 307 -8.45 -16.21 -7.39
CA VAL A 307 -8.36 -14.79 -7.01
C VAL A 307 -9.20 -13.91 -7.95
N ALA A 308 -9.07 -14.07 -9.27
CA ALA A 308 -9.82 -13.27 -10.23
C ALA A 308 -11.34 -13.51 -10.15
N ARG A 309 -11.76 -14.76 -9.94
CA ARG A 309 -13.16 -15.13 -9.72
C ARG A 309 -13.72 -14.46 -8.45
N ILE A 310 -13.02 -14.55 -7.33
CA ILE A 310 -13.48 -13.94 -6.07
C ILE A 310 -13.52 -12.41 -6.19
N TYR A 311 -12.53 -11.77 -6.82
CA TYR A 311 -12.61 -10.34 -7.13
C TYR A 311 -13.85 -10.00 -7.93
N ARG A 312 -14.17 -10.77 -8.99
CA ARG A 312 -15.36 -10.52 -9.80
C ARG A 312 -16.62 -10.55 -8.95
N GLU A 313 -16.81 -11.62 -8.18
CA GLU A 313 -17.98 -11.81 -7.33
C GLU A 313 -18.12 -10.70 -6.27
N GLU A 314 -17.01 -10.24 -5.67
CA GLU A 314 -17.03 -9.18 -4.66
C GLU A 314 -17.21 -7.77 -5.25
N ILE A 315 -16.69 -7.54 -6.47
CA ILE A 315 -16.89 -6.30 -7.23
C ILE A 315 -18.33 -6.19 -7.69
N GLU A 316 -18.94 -7.25 -8.22
CA GLU A 316 -20.35 -7.23 -8.68
C GLU A 316 -21.30 -6.87 -7.53
N GLN A 317 -21.03 -7.33 -6.30
CA GLN A 317 -21.78 -6.96 -5.08
C GLN A 317 -21.57 -5.49 -4.62
N ARG A 318 -20.62 -4.78 -5.21
CA ARG A 318 -20.21 -3.41 -4.84
C ARG A 318 -20.14 -2.46 -6.04
N ALA A 319 -20.61 -2.90 -7.21
CA ALA A 319 -20.39 -2.23 -8.48
C ALA A 319 -20.86 -0.77 -8.45
N SER A 320 -21.97 -0.50 -7.77
CA SER A 320 -22.55 0.84 -7.62
C SER A 320 -21.69 1.84 -6.85
N CYS A 321 -20.69 1.39 -6.11
CA CYS A 321 -19.81 2.24 -5.29
C CYS A 321 -18.51 2.64 -6.00
N PHE A 322 -18.22 2.08 -7.19
CA PHE A 322 -16.99 2.33 -7.93
C PHE A 322 -17.26 2.96 -9.30
N GLN A 323 -16.28 3.69 -9.82
CA GLN A 323 -16.29 4.33 -11.13
C GLN A 323 -15.26 3.73 -12.07
N HIS A 324 -14.09 3.35 -11.55
CA HIS A 324 -13.03 2.76 -12.36
C HIS A 324 -12.11 1.91 -11.49
N LEU A 325 -12.10 0.60 -11.74
CA LEU A 325 -11.14 -0.32 -11.14
C LEU A 325 -10.23 -0.85 -12.23
N ILE A 326 -8.92 -0.75 -12.06
CA ILE A 326 -7.94 -1.20 -13.05
C ILE A 326 -7.07 -2.28 -12.46
N PHE A 327 -6.89 -3.38 -13.18
CA PHE A 327 -5.97 -4.46 -12.85
C PHE A 327 -4.80 -4.43 -13.85
N PRO A 328 -3.76 -3.61 -13.60
CA PRO A 328 -2.50 -3.72 -14.32
C PRO A 328 -1.77 -4.99 -13.87
N ILE A 329 -1.46 -5.85 -14.83
CA ILE A 329 -0.78 -7.11 -14.57
C ILE A 329 0.41 -7.18 -15.53
N LEU A 330 1.60 -7.04 -14.98
CA LEU A 330 2.83 -7.24 -15.72
C LEU A 330 2.99 -8.74 -15.99
N SER A 331 3.11 -9.12 -17.26
CA SER A 331 3.34 -10.51 -17.65
C SER A 331 4.81 -10.85 -17.42
N THR A 332 5.15 -11.38 -16.25
CA THR A 332 6.54 -11.69 -15.89
C THR A 332 6.98 -13.09 -16.29
N ASP A 333 6.05 -13.95 -16.67
CA ASP A 333 6.28 -15.28 -17.19
C ASP A 333 5.95 -15.36 -18.67
N TYR A 334 6.89 -15.89 -19.47
CA TYR A 334 6.66 -16.20 -20.89
C TYR A 334 5.50 -17.21 -21.11
N ARG A 335 5.06 -17.88 -20.03
CA ARG A 335 3.91 -18.80 -19.99
C ARG A 335 2.68 -18.23 -19.25
N GLY A 336 2.74 -16.95 -18.88
CA GLY A 336 1.83 -16.28 -17.95
C GLY A 336 0.42 -16.09 -18.41
N ASN A 337 -0.47 -16.87 -17.80
CA ASN A 337 -1.90 -16.75 -18.02
C ASN A 337 -2.55 -15.75 -17.06
N ASN A 338 -1.81 -15.05 -16.17
CA ASN A 338 -2.42 -14.14 -15.18
C ASN A 338 -3.24 -13.04 -15.87
N VAL A 339 -2.65 -12.35 -16.85
CA VAL A 339 -3.36 -11.32 -17.62
C VAL A 339 -4.60 -11.90 -18.29
N SER A 340 -4.47 -13.05 -18.98
CA SER A 340 -5.59 -13.65 -19.71
C SER A 340 -6.70 -14.17 -18.79
N ILE A 341 -6.33 -14.76 -17.64
CA ILE A 341 -7.28 -15.22 -16.61
C ILE A 341 -8.03 -14.03 -16.02
N PHE A 342 -7.31 -12.99 -15.58
CA PHE A 342 -7.96 -11.80 -15.04
C PHE A 342 -8.82 -11.12 -16.10
N LYS A 343 -8.35 -11.03 -17.36
CA LYS A 343 -9.16 -10.52 -18.47
C LYS A 343 -10.46 -11.29 -18.64
N LYS A 344 -10.40 -12.62 -18.65
CA LYS A 344 -11.58 -13.50 -18.75
C LYS A 344 -12.61 -13.21 -17.65
N TYR A 345 -12.19 -12.98 -16.41
CA TYR A 345 -13.12 -12.79 -15.29
C TYR A 345 -13.59 -11.35 -15.12
N LEU A 346 -12.71 -10.36 -15.32
CA LEU A 346 -12.90 -9.00 -14.81
C LEU A 346 -13.02 -7.95 -15.91
N ASP A 347 -12.42 -8.14 -17.08
CA ASP A 347 -12.39 -7.09 -18.11
C ASP A 347 -13.79 -6.78 -18.62
N GLY A 348 -14.18 -5.51 -18.60
CA GLY A 348 -15.49 -5.06 -19.04
C GLY A 348 -16.62 -5.21 -18.02
N VAL A 349 -16.35 -5.69 -16.78
CA VAL A 349 -17.36 -5.71 -15.71
C VAL A 349 -17.86 -4.29 -15.47
N LYS A 350 -19.18 -4.10 -15.52
CA LYS A 350 -19.83 -2.79 -15.38
C LYS A 350 -19.83 -2.32 -13.93
N LEU A 351 -19.47 -1.06 -13.73
CA LEU A 351 -19.54 -0.35 -12.46
C LEU A 351 -20.66 0.70 -12.53
N GLY A 352 -20.96 1.35 -11.41
CA GLY A 352 -22.10 2.26 -11.32
C GLY A 352 -21.75 3.73 -11.54
N ASP A 353 -22.77 4.48 -11.96
CA ASP A 353 -22.67 5.93 -12.20
C ASP A 353 -22.68 6.77 -10.91
N LYS A 354 -23.07 6.16 -9.78
CA LYS A 354 -23.48 6.86 -8.54
C LYS A 354 -22.36 7.42 -7.67
N ALA A 355 -21.08 7.27 -8.02
CA ALA A 355 -20.01 7.80 -7.16
C ALA A 355 -19.83 9.33 -7.20
N ASN A 356 -20.56 10.05 -8.06
CA ASN A 356 -20.65 11.51 -7.97
C ASN A 356 -21.28 11.99 -6.65
N THR A 357 -22.07 11.16 -5.98
CA THR A 357 -22.62 11.46 -4.64
C THR A 357 -21.63 11.22 -3.50
N LEU A 358 -20.70 10.25 -3.67
CA LEU A 358 -19.66 9.95 -2.67
C LEU A 358 -18.56 11.01 -2.63
N THR A 359 -18.26 11.59 -3.80
CA THR A 359 -17.26 12.66 -3.97
C THR A 359 -17.82 14.05 -3.65
N ALA A 360 -19.11 14.30 -3.88
CA ALA A 360 -19.76 15.58 -3.56
C ALA A 360 -19.78 15.92 -2.06
N GLU A 361 -19.85 14.93 -1.16
CA GLU A 361 -19.72 15.15 0.30
C GLU A 361 -18.29 15.55 0.73
N VAL A 362 -17.29 15.37 -0.14
CA VAL A 362 -15.89 15.80 0.09
C VAL A 362 -15.64 17.23 -0.42
N GLY A 363 -16.59 17.81 -1.18
CA GLY A 363 -16.53 19.17 -1.72
C GLY A 363 -16.51 20.31 -0.70
N GLY A 364 -16.48 20.00 0.60
CA GLY A 364 -16.27 20.96 1.69
C GLY A 364 -14.86 20.99 2.28
N SER A 365 -13.96 20.08 1.88
CA SER A 365 -12.56 20.10 2.31
C SER A 365 -11.64 20.21 1.10
N ASN A 366 -11.40 21.46 0.69
CA ASN A 366 -10.27 21.85 -0.14
C ASN A 366 -8.93 21.69 0.63
N ASN A 367 -8.72 20.57 1.33
CA ASN A 367 -7.42 20.24 1.90
C ASN A 367 -6.50 19.69 0.81
N VAL A 368 -6.10 20.62 -0.03
CA VAL A 368 -4.84 20.64 -0.75
C VAL A 368 -3.71 20.60 0.31
N PRO A 369 -2.61 19.85 0.11
CA PRO A 369 -1.66 19.52 1.18
C PRO A 369 -1.02 20.76 1.78
N GLY A 370 -1.17 20.87 3.10
CA GLY A 370 -0.59 21.93 3.90
C GLY A 370 -1.22 22.05 5.27
N GLU A 371 -1.24 20.95 6.04
CA GLU A 371 -1.22 20.94 7.52
C GLU A 371 -1.51 19.51 8.00
N ALA A 372 -0.45 18.73 8.25
CA ALA A 372 -0.57 17.73 9.30
C ALA A 372 -0.75 18.52 10.61
N ASN A 373 -1.85 18.30 11.32
CA ASN A 373 -2.01 18.83 12.66
C ASN A 373 -0.90 18.21 13.54
N PRO A 374 0.09 18.98 14.03
CA PRO A 374 1.17 18.42 14.84
C PRO A 374 0.67 17.87 16.19
N ASN A 375 -0.58 18.17 16.57
CA ASN A 375 -1.13 17.87 17.89
C ASN A 375 -2.07 16.66 17.92
N SER A 376 -2.35 15.95 16.82
CA SER A 376 -3.04 14.65 16.91
C SER A 376 -2.15 13.52 17.42
N PHE A 377 -0.83 13.77 17.52
CA PHE A 377 0.17 12.86 18.07
C PHE A 377 0.19 12.81 19.61
N PHE A 378 -0.62 13.63 20.30
CA PHE A 378 -0.67 13.68 21.76
C PHE A 378 -2.11 13.63 22.30
N SER A 379 -2.76 12.48 22.14
CA SER A 379 -3.81 12.06 23.08
C SER A 379 -3.79 10.54 23.24
N GLY A 380 -2.66 10.04 23.75
CA GLY A 380 -2.66 8.77 24.46
C GLY A 380 -3.50 8.92 25.73
N SER A 381 -4.52 8.08 25.83
CA SER A 381 -5.29 7.79 27.04
C SER A 381 -4.40 7.77 28.28
N GLN A 382 -4.55 8.74 29.17
CA GLN A 382 -4.14 8.57 30.56
C GLN A 382 -5.10 7.57 31.20
N ASN A 383 -4.61 6.36 31.46
CA ASN A 383 -5.20 5.52 32.50
C ASN A 383 -4.86 6.14 33.86
N PRO A 384 -5.85 6.38 34.75
CA PRO A 384 -5.58 6.84 36.09
C PRO A 384 -5.19 5.63 36.96
N SER A 385 -3.92 5.53 37.32
CA SER A 385 -3.49 4.74 38.47
C SER A 385 -2.32 5.43 39.16
N SER A 386 -2.61 6.56 39.82
CA SER A 386 -1.74 7.11 40.86
C SER A 386 -2.22 6.57 42.20
N SER A 387 -1.52 5.57 42.71
CA SER A 387 -1.54 5.23 44.13
C SER A 387 -0.82 6.33 44.90
N THR A 388 -1.57 7.33 45.35
CA THR A 388 -1.10 8.30 46.33
C THR A 388 -1.32 7.72 47.72
N ILE A 389 -0.21 7.43 48.40
CA ILE A 389 -0.14 7.25 49.84
C ILE A 389 -0.44 8.63 50.44
N GLU A 390 -1.63 8.80 51.02
CA GLU A 390 -1.91 9.93 51.91
C GLU A 390 -1.45 9.58 53.32
N GLU A 391 -0.49 10.37 53.80
CA GLU A 391 -0.10 10.48 55.20
C GLU A 391 -1.27 11.01 56.02
N ASP A 392 -1.72 10.19 56.97
CA ASP A 392 -2.71 10.57 57.96
C ASP A 392 -2.22 11.71 58.85
N ALA A 393 -3.10 12.70 58.98
CA ALA A 393 -2.91 13.91 59.75
C ALA A 393 -2.71 13.65 61.24
N LYS A 394 -1.73 14.36 61.80
CA LYS A 394 -1.52 14.56 63.23
C LYS A 394 -2.82 15.01 63.92
N ASN A 395 -3.28 14.21 64.88
CA ASN A 395 -3.98 14.76 66.04
C ASN A 395 -3.51 14.03 67.32
N LYS A 396 -2.72 14.74 68.14
CA LYS A 396 -2.36 14.32 69.50
C LYS A 396 -3.60 14.41 70.39
N PRO A 397 -3.68 13.53 71.39
CA PRO A 397 -3.70 14.04 72.77
C PRO A 397 -2.52 13.51 73.59
N LYS A 398 -2.01 14.40 74.45
CA LYS A 398 -1.18 14.08 75.61
C LYS A 398 -2.05 13.30 76.61
N ASN A 399 -1.55 12.21 77.18
CA ASN A 399 -1.22 12.09 78.61
C ASN A 399 -0.99 10.63 79.05
N GLU A 400 0.09 10.46 79.81
CA GLU A 400 0.22 9.62 81.01
C GLU A 400 0.00 8.09 80.88
N MET A 401 1.06 7.28 81.02
CA MET A 401 1.58 6.82 82.32
C MET A 401 2.77 5.86 82.13
N LYS A 402 3.82 6.15 82.90
CA LYS A 402 4.98 5.34 83.32
C LYS A 402 6.09 5.01 82.33
#